data_AF-A0A6A6EKQ6-F1
#
_entry.id   AF-A0A6A6EKQ6-F1
#
_cell.length_a   1.000
_cell.length_b   1.000
_cell.length_c   1.000
_cell.angle_alpha   90.00
_cell.angle_beta   90.00
_cell.angle_gamma   90.00
#
_symmetry.space_group_name_H-M   'P 1'
#
loop_
_entity.id
_entity.type
_entity.pdbx_description
1 polymer ?
#
loop_
_entity_poly.entity_id
_entity_poly.type
_entity_poly.pdbx_seq_one_letter_code
_entity_poly.pdbx_strand_id
1 'polypeptide(L)'
;MSHHEKYMLRVTAGPSYNMSTHQDVRVNSEEPVIISSEHIDARIHIRIKDYRGLPEGSPSTSPYFTHPSHPYDRYSIAFAFTPKRSVSGTHLVFGNDFDHPIRDRLPPLFDKAFGIVKWWIDPGLEGDVYGDEPWLYGALLSSINVLRIGDKEGKREGKEQDRESWDDGEVVVYEEGGEGEGVQIREEMGVPAASAQRQKWFLDEGRRSDFTFEAGREYACDFFNPYLDFNEFALKLGYGLPAISIVSHWDGQPLRTHSLRYVLKNKDTGTELFVIVFQLIPTEEAKKEEGVQNAEEKFEMVHGRNAKEESPGAYDDELD
;
A
#
# COMPACT_ATOMS: atom_id res chain seq x y z
N MET A 1 10.59 20.18 18.96
CA MET A 1 10.12 18.84 18.53
C MET A 1 11.05 18.31 17.46
N SER A 2 11.36 17.02 17.48
CA SER A 2 11.96 16.36 16.32
C SER A 2 10.98 16.42 15.13
N HIS A 3 11.49 16.39 13.90
CA HIS A 3 10.65 16.67 12.71
C HIS A 3 9.43 15.73 12.60
N HIS A 4 9.55 14.46 13.01
CA HIS A 4 8.47 13.49 12.93
C HIS A 4 7.37 13.70 13.99
N GLU A 5 7.69 14.31 15.14
CA GLU A 5 6.69 14.62 16.19
C GLU A 5 5.70 15.71 15.77
N LYS A 6 5.99 16.45 14.70
CA LYS A 6 5.10 17.47 14.13
C LYS A 6 3.93 16.86 13.35
N TYR A 7 3.94 15.54 13.13
CA TYR A 7 2.98 14.86 12.30
C TYR A 7 2.42 13.61 12.99
N MET A 8 1.18 13.27 12.65
CA MET A 8 0.53 12.00 12.95
C MET A 8 0.27 11.26 11.65
N LEU A 9 0.35 9.93 11.69
CA LEU A 9 -0.01 9.12 10.53
C LEU A 9 -1.52 9.00 10.41
N ARG A 10 -2.08 9.16 9.23
CA ARG A 10 -3.44 8.75 8.89
C ARG A 10 -3.36 7.72 7.78
N VAL A 11 -4.01 6.59 7.96
CA VAL A 11 -4.09 5.55 6.92
C VAL A 11 -5.52 5.43 6.45
N THR A 12 -5.72 5.48 5.14
CA THR A 12 -7.02 5.28 4.51
C THR A 12 -6.94 4.21 3.43
N ALA A 13 -8.05 3.54 3.13
CA ALA A 13 -8.11 2.57 2.04
C ALA A 13 -9.44 2.63 1.31
N GLY A 14 -9.43 2.41 0.00
CA GLY A 14 -10.62 2.43 -0.85
C GLY A 14 -10.41 1.72 -2.19
N PRO A 15 -11.46 1.60 -3.00
CA PRO A 15 -11.44 0.81 -4.24
C PRO A 15 -10.70 1.50 -5.40
N SER A 16 -10.37 2.79 -5.30
CA SER A 16 -9.83 3.59 -6.40
C SER A 16 -8.96 4.74 -5.91
N TYR A 17 -8.38 5.52 -6.81
CA TYR A 17 -7.63 6.73 -6.43
C TYR A 17 -8.50 7.84 -5.83
N ASN A 18 -9.83 7.76 -5.95
CA ASN A 18 -10.73 8.75 -5.38
C ASN A 18 -10.78 8.63 -3.85
N MET A 19 -10.01 9.49 -3.17
CA MET A 19 -9.93 9.55 -1.71
C MET A 19 -11.28 9.81 -1.01
N SER A 20 -12.27 10.41 -1.69
CA SER A 20 -13.60 10.61 -1.10
C SER A 20 -14.37 9.29 -0.87
N THR A 21 -13.90 8.20 -1.49
CA THR A 21 -14.48 6.86 -1.35
C THR A 21 -13.71 6.00 -0.33
N HIS A 22 -12.63 6.54 0.24
CA HIS A 22 -11.81 5.81 1.19
C HIS A 22 -12.42 5.81 2.59
N GLN A 23 -12.09 4.77 3.35
CA GLN A 23 -12.39 4.63 4.76
C GLN A 23 -11.11 4.79 5.57
N ASP A 24 -11.21 5.36 6.77
CA ASP A 24 -10.09 5.36 7.72
C ASP A 24 -9.79 3.93 8.17
N VAL A 25 -8.51 3.57 8.19
CA VAL A 25 -8.05 2.28 8.70
C VAL A 25 -7.79 2.39 10.19
N ARG A 26 -8.40 1.50 10.99
CA ARG A 26 -8.05 1.31 12.41
C ARG A 26 -6.77 0.49 12.53
N VAL A 27 -5.63 1.17 12.41
CA VAL A 27 -4.30 0.53 12.42
C VAL A 27 -4.11 -0.27 13.72
N ASN A 28 -3.47 -1.45 13.61
CA ASN A 28 -3.25 -2.42 14.68
C ASN A 28 -4.51 -3.04 15.30
N SER A 29 -5.70 -2.73 14.77
CA SER A 29 -6.93 -3.47 15.06
C SER A 29 -7.03 -4.72 14.17
N GLU A 30 -7.74 -5.73 14.66
CA GLU A 30 -8.12 -6.90 13.87
C GLU A 30 -9.43 -6.69 13.09
N GLU A 31 -10.04 -5.51 13.22
CA GLU A 31 -11.14 -5.06 12.36
C GLU A 31 -10.59 -4.61 10.98
N PRO A 32 -10.85 -5.37 9.90
CA PRO A 32 -10.34 -5.03 8.58
C PRO A 32 -11.13 -3.88 7.94
N VAL A 33 -10.47 -3.15 7.05
CA VAL A 33 -11.21 -2.39 6.03
C VAL A 33 -11.71 -3.35 4.97
N ILE A 34 -13.03 -3.31 4.73
CA ILE A 34 -13.69 -4.09 3.68
C ILE A 34 -13.83 -3.23 2.43
N ILE A 35 -13.35 -3.76 1.31
CA ILE A 35 -13.49 -3.17 -0.02
C ILE A 35 -14.30 -4.11 -0.88
N SER A 36 -15.37 -3.60 -1.47
CA SER A 36 -16.15 -4.31 -2.49
C SER A 36 -16.39 -3.37 -3.66
N SER A 37 -16.00 -3.80 -4.86
CA SER A 37 -16.17 -3.06 -6.11
C SER A 37 -16.63 -4.01 -7.22
N GLU A 38 -16.77 -3.53 -8.46
CA GLU A 38 -17.04 -4.41 -9.61
C GLU A 38 -15.86 -5.34 -9.96
N HIS A 39 -14.66 -5.09 -9.41
CA HIS A 39 -13.44 -5.82 -9.75
C HIS A 39 -12.97 -6.78 -8.65
N ILE A 40 -13.27 -6.50 -7.39
CA ILE A 40 -12.73 -7.24 -6.25
C ILE A 40 -13.65 -7.21 -5.04
N ASP A 41 -13.56 -8.24 -4.20
CA ASP A 41 -13.92 -8.17 -2.79
C ASP A 41 -12.64 -8.40 -1.97
N ALA A 42 -12.32 -7.53 -1.02
CA ALA A 42 -11.09 -7.58 -0.24
C ALA A 42 -11.30 -7.16 1.22
N ARG A 43 -10.47 -7.74 2.09
CA ARG A 43 -10.33 -7.37 3.51
C ARG A 43 -8.88 -7.00 3.76
N ILE A 44 -8.64 -5.85 4.39
CA ILE A 44 -7.30 -5.29 4.58
C ILE A 44 -7.07 -4.99 6.06
N HIS A 45 -5.96 -5.50 6.59
CA HIS A 45 -5.43 -5.20 7.91
C HIS A 45 -4.11 -4.45 7.75
N ILE A 46 -3.99 -3.32 8.45
CA ILE A 46 -2.74 -2.55 8.50
C ILE A 46 -2.23 -2.57 9.92
N ARG A 47 -0.97 -3.00 10.07
CA ARG A 47 -0.29 -3.03 11.36
C ARG A 47 0.99 -2.23 11.24
N ILE A 48 1.28 -1.41 12.24
CA ILE A 48 2.46 -0.54 12.29
C ILE A 48 2.99 -0.57 13.71
N LYS A 49 4.27 -0.90 13.86
CA LYS A 49 4.93 -0.93 15.16
C LYS A 49 5.12 0.50 15.66
N ASP A 50 4.92 0.69 16.96
CA ASP A 50 5.02 2.00 17.62
C ASP A 50 4.12 3.08 16.97
N TYR A 51 2.94 2.67 16.48
CA TYR A 51 1.99 3.51 15.75
C TYR A 51 1.57 4.75 16.54
N ARG A 52 1.59 5.89 15.84
CA ARG A 52 1.11 7.18 16.34
C ARG A 52 0.30 7.85 15.24
N GLY A 53 -1.01 7.77 15.34
CA GLY A 53 -1.84 8.21 14.23
C GLY A 53 -3.32 8.28 14.51
N LEU A 54 -4.06 8.51 13.43
CA LEU A 54 -5.50 8.66 13.35
C LEU A 54 -6.12 7.40 12.70
N PRO A 55 -7.35 7.02 13.05
CA PRO A 55 -8.20 7.64 14.06
C PRO A 55 -7.65 7.42 15.48
N GLU A 56 -7.97 8.36 16.37
CA GLU A 56 -7.61 8.26 17.79
C GLU A 56 -8.15 6.95 18.40
N GLY A 57 -7.40 6.36 19.32
CA GLY A 57 -7.76 5.10 19.98
C GLY A 57 -7.28 3.84 19.27
N SER A 58 -6.71 3.95 18.07
CA SER A 58 -5.98 2.85 17.44
C SER A 58 -4.79 2.41 18.31
N PRO A 59 -4.57 1.10 18.55
CA PRO A 59 -3.45 0.63 19.36
C PRO A 59 -2.09 1.06 18.79
N SER A 60 -1.13 1.34 19.67
CA SER A 60 0.25 1.68 19.25
C SER A 60 1.04 0.47 18.74
N THR A 61 0.56 -0.75 18.99
CA THR A 61 1.19 -1.99 18.51
C THR A 61 0.14 -3.10 18.36
N SER A 62 0.51 -4.20 17.70
CA SER A 62 -0.34 -5.38 17.49
C SER A 62 0.36 -6.65 17.99
N PRO A 63 -0.38 -7.66 18.48
CA PRO A 63 0.16 -8.98 18.77
C PRO A 63 0.93 -9.61 17.59
N TYR A 64 0.65 -9.19 16.35
CA TYR A 64 1.36 -9.61 15.14
C TYR A 64 2.89 -9.52 15.29
N PHE A 65 3.41 -8.42 15.85
CA PHE A 65 4.86 -8.20 15.99
C PHE A 65 5.52 -9.08 17.07
N THR A 66 4.72 -9.84 17.82
CA THR A 66 5.21 -10.84 18.77
C THR A 66 5.14 -12.26 18.21
N HIS A 67 4.49 -12.44 17.06
CA HIS A 67 4.40 -13.73 16.39
C HIS A 67 5.81 -14.19 15.94
N PRO A 68 6.16 -15.49 16.10
CA PRO A 68 7.50 -15.99 15.75
C PRO A 68 7.93 -15.75 14.30
N SER A 69 6.99 -15.59 13.37
CA SER A 69 7.25 -15.29 11.96
C SER A 69 7.55 -13.81 11.68
N HIS A 70 7.23 -12.90 12.61
CA HIS A 70 7.30 -11.44 12.41
C HIS A 70 8.11 -10.65 13.46
N PRO A 71 9.20 -11.19 14.06
CA PRO A 71 9.87 -10.55 15.20
C PRO A 71 10.61 -9.25 14.85
N TYR A 72 10.93 -9.05 13.56
CA TYR A 72 11.71 -7.90 13.09
C TYR A 72 10.88 -6.92 12.26
N ASP A 73 9.64 -7.27 11.94
CA ASP A 73 8.79 -6.47 11.08
C ASP A 73 8.38 -5.18 11.78
N ARG A 74 8.28 -4.11 10.99
CA ARG A 74 7.87 -2.79 11.50
C ARG A 74 6.50 -2.37 11.01
N TYR A 75 6.01 -3.06 10.00
CA TYR A 75 4.65 -2.94 9.54
C TYR A 75 4.21 -4.23 8.84
N SER A 76 2.92 -4.37 8.64
CA SER A 76 2.30 -5.36 7.77
C SER A 76 1.13 -4.73 7.03
N ILE A 77 1.06 -5.00 5.73
CA ILE A 77 -0.13 -4.79 4.89
C ILE A 77 -0.64 -6.18 4.55
N ALA A 78 -1.49 -6.71 5.42
CA ALA A 78 -2.11 -8.01 5.26
C ALA A 78 -3.46 -7.83 4.58
N PHE A 79 -3.73 -8.62 3.55
CA PHE A 79 -5.02 -8.56 2.87
C PHE A 79 -5.41 -9.91 2.29
N ALA A 80 -6.70 -10.17 2.26
CA ALA A 80 -7.25 -11.27 1.47
C ALA A 80 -8.24 -10.72 0.46
N PHE A 81 -8.23 -11.27 -0.74
CA PHE A 81 -9.04 -10.77 -1.83
C PHE A 81 -9.58 -11.87 -2.73
N THR A 82 -10.70 -11.59 -3.37
CA THR A 82 -11.36 -12.44 -4.35
C THR A 82 -11.60 -11.62 -5.62
N PRO A 83 -10.89 -11.91 -6.72
CA PRO A 83 -11.11 -11.22 -7.99
C PRO A 83 -12.49 -11.53 -8.56
N LYS A 84 -13.18 -10.52 -9.11
CA LYS A 84 -14.44 -10.73 -9.87
C LYS A 84 -14.19 -11.09 -11.33
N ARG A 85 -12.95 -10.91 -11.81
CA ARG A 85 -12.46 -11.32 -13.12
C ARG A 85 -11.08 -11.94 -12.98
N SER A 86 -10.79 -12.94 -13.78
CA SER A 86 -9.49 -13.58 -13.77
C SER A 86 -8.40 -12.62 -14.25
N VAL A 87 -7.24 -12.63 -13.60
CA VAL A 87 -6.09 -11.78 -13.95
C VAL A 87 -4.87 -12.66 -14.14
N SER A 88 -4.12 -12.45 -15.23
CA SER A 88 -2.85 -13.14 -15.43
C SER A 88 -1.87 -12.80 -14.30
N GLY A 89 -1.08 -13.78 -13.87
CA GLY A 89 -0.02 -13.61 -12.88
C GLY A 89 1.03 -12.58 -13.28
N THR A 90 1.16 -12.30 -14.58
CA THR A 90 2.03 -11.24 -15.13
C THR A 90 1.47 -9.84 -14.90
N HIS A 91 0.14 -9.68 -14.81
CA HIS A 91 -0.51 -8.37 -14.83
C HIS A 91 -0.96 -7.89 -13.45
N LEU A 92 -1.16 -8.79 -12.48
CA LEU A 92 -1.50 -8.37 -11.13
C LEU A 92 -0.25 -7.89 -10.39
N VAL A 93 -0.22 -6.59 -10.07
CA VAL A 93 0.92 -5.96 -9.41
C VAL A 93 0.52 -5.28 -8.12
N PHE A 94 1.47 -5.22 -7.19
CA PHE A 94 1.35 -4.48 -5.95
C PHE A 94 2.58 -3.59 -5.76
N GLY A 95 2.38 -2.36 -5.29
CA GLY A 95 3.48 -1.44 -5.06
C GLY A 95 3.01 0.00 -4.91
N ASN A 96 3.88 0.94 -5.24
CA ASN A 96 3.66 2.38 -5.02
C ASN A 96 3.57 3.15 -6.32
N ASP A 97 2.80 4.23 -6.31
CA ASP A 97 2.80 5.23 -7.38
C ASP A 97 2.50 6.62 -6.81
N PHE A 98 2.72 7.63 -7.64
CA PHE A 98 2.64 9.03 -7.28
C PHE A 98 2.01 9.82 -8.43
N ASP A 99 1.10 10.73 -8.10
CA ASP A 99 0.43 11.57 -9.11
C ASP A 99 1.32 12.71 -9.63
N HIS A 100 2.50 12.90 -9.00
CA HIS A 100 3.39 14.01 -9.27
C HIS A 100 4.86 13.57 -9.24
N PRO A 101 5.75 14.26 -9.98
CA PRO A 101 7.16 13.88 -10.03
C PRO A 101 7.81 13.93 -8.63
N ILE A 102 8.71 13.00 -8.35
CA ILE A 102 9.50 12.97 -7.09
C ILE A 102 11.01 13.16 -7.31
N ARG A 103 11.44 13.33 -8.57
CA ARG A 103 12.85 13.40 -9.00
C ARG A 103 13.69 14.45 -8.29
N ASP A 104 13.09 15.56 -7.86
CA ASP A 104 13.75 16.63 -7.10
C ASP A 104 14.03 16.27 -5.63
N ARG A 105 13.52 15.13 -5.17
CA ARG A 105 13.61 14.65 -3.78
C ARG A 105 14.35 13.33 -3.62
N LEU A 106 14.68 12.69 -4.73
CA LEU A 106 15.47 11.48 -4.70
C LEU A 106 16.88 11.83 -4.19
N PRO A 107 17.40 11.12 -3.17
CA PRO A 107 18.77 11.29 -2.72
C PRO A 107 19.76 11.27 -3.90
N PRO A 108 20.86 12.04 -3.87
CA PRO A 108 21.89 11.92 -4.89
C PRO A 108 22.30 10.46 -5.09
N LEU A 109 22.38 10.01 -6.34
CA LEU A 109 22.63 8.60 -6.71
C LEU A 109 21.48 7.63 -6.38
N PHE A 110 20.23 8.10 -6.31
CA PHE A 110 19.08 7.23 -6.05
C PHE A 110 18.99 6.06 -7.03
N ASP A 111 19.41 6.17 -8.29
CA ASP A 111 19.47 5.01 -9.21
C ASP A 111 20.34 3.87 -8.72
N LYS A 112 21.45 4.23 -8.05
CA LYS A 112 22.32 3.23 -7.43
C LYS A 112 21.68 2.65 -6.18
N ALA A 113 21.01 3.48 -5.36
CA ALA A 113 20.23 3.02 -4.21
C ALA A 113 19.06 2.12 -4.62
N PHE A 114 18.38 2.45 -5.72
CA PHE A 114 17.29 1.71 -6.30
C PHE A 114 17.77 0.37 -6.88
N GLY A 115 18.93 0.38 -7.56
CA GLY A 115 19.64 -0.84 -7.92
C GLY A 115 19.95 -1.73 -6.70
N ILE A 116 20.33 -1.15 -5.56
CA ILE A 116 20.55 -1.88 -4.30
C ILE A 116 19.24 -2.43 -3.73
N VAL A 117 18.14 -1.66 -3.75
CA VAL A 117 16.81 -2.14 -3.33
C VAL A 117 16.37 -3.33 -4.19
N LYS A 118 16.50 -3.26 -5.52
CA LYS A 118 16.20 -4.40 -6.39
C LYS A 118 17.11 -5.60 -6.13
N TRP A 119 18.40 -5.35 -5.90
CA TRP A 119 19.38 -6.41 -5.70
C TRP A 119 19.24 -7.09 -4.33
N TRP A 120 18.83 -6.36 -3.29
CA TRP A 120 18.87 -6.83 -1.91
C TRP A 120 17.49 -7.07 -1.26
N ILE A 121 16.45 -6.37 -1.72
CA ILE A 121 15.11 -6.39 -1.10
C ILE A 121 14.10 -7.11 -1.99
N ASP A 122 13.91 -6.67 -3.24
CA ASP A 122 12.96 -7.28 -4.17
C ASP A 122 13.44 -7.23 -5.63
N PRO A 123 13.93 -8.36 -6.20
CA PRO A 123 14.38 -8.42 -7.58
C PRO A 123 13.25 -8.37 -8.61
N GLY A 124 11.99 -8.57 -8.21
CA GLY A 124 10.82 -8.50 -9.08
C GLY A 124 10.26 -7.08 -9.25
N LEU A 125 10.88 -6.10 -8.60
CA LEU A 125 10.41 -4.73 -8.59
C LEU A 125 10.79 -3.99 -9.89
N GLU A 126 9.81 -3.37 -10.52
CA GLU A 126 9.93 -2.53 -11.70
C GLU A 126 9.44 -1.12 -11.37
N GLY A 127 9.95 -0.10 -12.06
CA GLY A 127 9.52 1.26 -11.78
C GLY A 127 10.19 2.31 -12.63
N ASP A 128 9.50 3.43 -12.82
CA ASP A 128 10.04 4.69 -13.29
C ASP A 128 9.92 5.72 -12.16
N VAL A 129 11.05 6.03 -11.53
CA VAL A 129 11.10 6.94 -10.38
C VAL A 129 11.37 8.40 -10.77
N TYR A 130 11.70 8.66 -12.04
CA TYR A 130 11.94 10.03 -12.54
C TYR A 130 10.83 10.58 -13.44
N GLY A 131 9.89 9.73 -13.83
CA GLY A 131 8.70 10.11 -14.59
C GLY A 131 7.89 11.21 -13.92
N ASP A 132 6.98 11.80 -14.69
CA ASP A 132 6.06 12.81 -14.17
C ASP A 132 4.97 12.19 -13.28
N GLU A 133 4.66 10.92 -13.49
CA GLU A 133 3.86 10.06 -12.62
C GLU A 133 4.72 8.86 -12.20
N PRO A 134 5.58 9.04 -11.18
CA PRO A 134 6.48 7.99 -10.74
C PRO A 134 5.73 6.76 -10.24
N TRP A 135 6.29 5.58 -10.48
CA TRP A 135 5.73 4.33 -9.97
C TRP A 135 6.80 3.28 -9.69
N LEU A 136 6.44 2.35 -8.82
CA LEU A 136 7.26 1.27 -8.34
C LEU A 136 6.39 0.06 -8.02
N TYR A 137 6.28 -0.87 -8.95
CA TYR A 137 5.42 -2.05 -8.82
C TYR A 137 6.21 -3.34 -8.93
N GLY A 138 5.79 -4.33 -8.15
CA GLY A 138 6.24 -5.71 -8.29
C GLY A 138 5.09 -6.59 -8.75
N ALA A 139 5.38 -7.61 -9.56
CA ALA A 139 4.40 -8.65 -9.82
C ALA A 139 4.02 -9.31 -8.49
N LEU A 140 2.71 -9.41 -8.20
CA LEU A 140 2.25 -9.83 -6.87
C LEU A 140 2.87 -11.18 -6.48
N LEU A 141 2.97 -12.12 -7.42
CA LEU A 141 3.55 -13.44 -7.24
C LEU A 141 5.02 -13.45 -6.78
N SER A 142 5.83 -12.47 -7.21
CA SER A 142 7.26 -12.39 -6.89
C SER A 142 7.58 -11.42 -5.75
N SER A 143 6.71 -10.45 -5.50
CA SER A 143 7.02 -9.29 -4.66
C SER A 143 6.31 -9.28 -3.30
N ILE A 144 5.22 -10.06 -3.13
CA ILE A 144 4.55 -10.20 -1.83
C ILE A 144 5.31 -11.17 -0.91
N ASN A 145 5.38 -10.89 0.39
CA ASN A 145 6.11 -11.74 1.35
C ASN A 145 5.37 -13.03 1.69
N VAL A 146 4.04 -13.03 1.68
CA VAL A 146 3.21 -14.23 1.87
C VAL A 146 2.19 -14.28 0.76
N LEU A 147 2.04 -15.45 0.14
CA LEU A 147 0.91 -15.76 -0.73
C LEU A 147 0.28 -17.09 -0.30
N ARG A 148 -1.01 -17.02 0.04
CA ARG A 148 -1.85 -18.18 0.33
C ARG A 148 -2.96 -18.27 -0.72
N ILE A 149 -3.08 -19.43 -1.36
CA ILE A 149 -4.16 -19.71 -2.31
C ILE A 149 -5.28 -20.44 -1.58
N GLY A 150 -6.50 -19.92 -1.62
CA GLY A 150 -7.66 -20.54 -0.99
C GLY A 150 -8.65 -21.16 -1.98
N ASP A 151 -9.84 -21.46 -1.48
CA ASP A 151 -10.92 -22.05 -2.25
C ASP A 151 -11.63 -21.03 -3.15
N LYS A 152 -12.31 -21.54 -4.17
CA LYS A 152 -13.32 -20.78 -4.92
C LYS A 152 -14.61 -20.63 -4.12
N GLU A 153 -15.30 -19.51 -4.33
CA GLU A 153 -16.66 -19.27 -3.87
C GLU A 153 -17.57 -20.47 -4.18
N GLY A 154 -18.42 -20.84 -3.21
CA GLY A 154 -19.33 -22.00 -3.33
C GLY A 154 -18.70 -23.37 -3.08
N LYS A 155 -17.37 -23.48 -2.98
CA LYS A 155 -16.67 -24.72 -2.57
C LYS A 155 -16.16 -24.71 -1.12
N ARG A 156 -16.42 -23.62 -0.39
CA ARG A 156 -16.20 -23.57 1.05
C ARG A 156 -17.21 -24.51 1.73
N GLU A 157 -16.83 -25.76 1.94
CA GLU A 157 -17.63 -26.69 2.72
C GLU A 157 -17.75 -26.16 4.17
N GLY A 158 -18.94 -25.66 4.53
CA GLY A 158 -19.43 -25.67 5.90
C GLY A 158 -18.87 -24.65 6.90
N LYS A 159 -18.51 -23.41 6.51
CA LYS A 159 -18.14 -22.32 7.45
C LYS A 159 -18.49 -20.89 6.99
N GLU A 160 -19.58 -20.69 6.28
CA GLU A 160 -20.08 -19.32 6.05
C GLU A 160 -20.61 -18.66 7.34
N GLN A 161 -20.97 -19.46 8.36
CA GLN A 161 -21.38 -18.97 9.69
C GLN A 161 -20.22 -18.72 10.68
N ASP A 162 -18.99 -19.16 10.39
CA ASP A 162 -17.84 -18.99 11.31
C ASP A 162 -16.98 -17.75 10.98
N ARG A 163 -17.25 -17.01 9.89
CA ARG A 163 -16.57 -15.72 9.65
C ARG A 163 -17.12 -14.58 10.52
N GLU A 164 -18.24 -14.79 11.21
CA GLU A 164 -18.69 -13.94 12.32
C GLU A 164 -18.10 -14.38 13.67
N SER A 165 -17.30 -15.45 13.70
CA SER A 165 -16.53 -15.87 14.88
C SER A 165 -15.03 -15.96 14.55
N TRP A 166 -14.45 -14.85 14.09
CA TRP A 166 -13.10 -14.56 14.57
C TRP A 166 -13.29 -14.34 16.05
N ASP A 167 -12.72 -15.20 16.90
CA ASP A 167 -12.70 -14.94 18.34
C ASP A 167 -12.21 -13.51 18.50
N ASP A 168 -13.02 -12.67 19.14
CA ASP A 168 -12.91 -11.21 19.15
C ASP A 168 -11.59 -10.83 19.86
N GLY A 169 -10.46 -10.92 19.14
CA GLY A 169 -9.11 -10.78 19.69
C GLY A 169 -7.98 -11.63 19.09
N GLU A 170 -8.21 -12.66 18.27
CA GLU A 170 -7.08 -13.42 17.68
C GLU A 170 -6.49 -12.71 16.44
N VAL A 171 -5.18 -12.51 16.45
CA VAL A 171 -4.46 -11.78 15.40
C VAL A 171 -4.42 -12.56 14.08
N VAL A 172 -4.80 -11.92 12.97
CA VAL A 172 -4.71 -12.53 11.64
C VAL A 172 -3.25 -12.54 11.16
N VAL A 173 -2.65 -13.72 11.15
CA VAL A 173 -1.32 -13.98 10.59
C VAL A 173 -1.45 -14.96 9.42
N TYR A 174 -1.17 -14.49 8.19
CA TYR A 174 -1.19 -15.36 7.03
C TYR A 174 0.12 -16.13 6.87
N GLU A 175 0.01 -17.39 6.47
CA GLU A 175 1.16 -18.24 6.15
C GLU A 175 1.19 -18.60 4.67
N GLU A 176 2.41 -18.62 4.13
CA GLU A 176 2.68 -19.05 2.76
C GLU A 176 2.14 -20.45 2.48
N GLY A 177 1.51 -20.65 1.33
CA GLY A 177 1.05 -21.97 0.91
C GLY A 177 -0.32 -21.95 0.26
N GLY A 178 -1.14 -22.93 0.61
CA GLY A 178 -2.52 -23.04 0.15
C GLY A 178 -3.41 -23.67 1.20
N GLU A 179 -4.70 -23.51 1.02
CA GLU A 179 -5.77 -24.19 1.76
C GLU A 179 -6.81 -24.73 0.78
N GLY A 180 -7.48 -25.83 1.17
CA GLY A 180 -8.44 -26.50 0.31
C GLY A 180 -7.84 -26.81 -1.08
N GLU A 181 -8.54 -26.41 -2.14
CA GLU A 181 -8.10 -26.54 -3.53
C GLU A 181 -6.76 -25.85 -3.82
N GLY A 182 -6.43 -24.80 -3.06
CA GLY A 182 -5.20 -24.03 -3.25
C GLY A 182 -3.93 -24.85 -2.99
N VAL A 183 -4.00 -25.92 -2.19
CA VAL A 183 -2.87 -26.85 -1.99
C VAL A 183 -2.56 -27.59 -3.29
N GLN A 184 -3.57 -28.22 -3.88
CA GLN A 184 -3.43 -28.99 -5.12
C GLN A 184 -2.97 -28.10 -6.28
N ILE A 185 -3.51 -26.89 -6.40
CA ILE A 185 -3.11 -25.92 -7.42
C ILE A 185 -1.61 -25.61 -7.35
N ARG A 186 -1.07 -25.41 -6.14
CA ARG A 186 0.36 -25.15 -5.96
C ARG A 186 1.22 -26.35 -6.32
N GLU A 187 0.79 -27.55 -5.95
CA GLU A 187 1.49 -28.79 -6.29
C GLU A 187 1.53 -29.02 -7.80
N GLU A 188 0.39 -28.90 -8.49
CA GLU A 188 0.28 -29.10 -9.93
C GLU A 188 1.11 -28.09 -10.74
N MET A 189 1.17 -26.84 -10.29
CA MET A 189 2.02 -25.80 -10.92
C MET A 189 3.49 -25.84 -10.46
N GLY A 190 3.84 -26.73 -9.54
CA GLY A 190 5.20 -26.85 -9.00
C GLY A 190 5.67 -25.60 -8.23
N VAL A 191 4.74 -24.85 -7.62
CA VAL A 191 5.06 -23.64 -6.85
C VAL A 191 5.80 -24.04 -5.56
N PRO A 192 7.02 -23.53 -5.31
CA PRO A 192 7.77 -23.88 -4.10
C PRO A 192 7.03 -23.55 -2.81
N ALA A 193 7.23 -24.37 -1.77
CA ALA A 193 6.55 -24.19 -0.48
C ALA A 193 7.06 -22.98 0.31
N ALA A 194 8.35 -22.66 0.25
CA ALA A 194 8.94 -21.54 0.98
C ALA A 194 8.77 -20.22 0.21
N SER A 195 8.39 -19.14 0.92
CA SER A 195 8.09 -17.85 0.28
C SER A 195 9.26 -17.31 -0.56
N ALA A 196 10.49 -17.28 -0.03
CA ALA A 196 11.65 -16.80 -0.79
C ALA A 196 11.90 -17.61 -2.08
N GLN A 197 11.58 -18.91 -2.06
CA GLN A 197 11.68 -19.77 -3.24
C GLN A 197 10.53 -19.51 -4.22
N ARG A 198 9.30 -19.28 -3.75
CA ARG A 198 8.16 -18.83 -4.58
C ARG A 198 8.49 -17.50 -5.25
N GLN A 199 8.96 -16.53 -4.50
CA GLN A 199 9.28 -15.20 -5.01
C GLN A 199 10.29 -15.30 -6.16
N LYS A 200 11.39 -16.05 -5.94
CA LYS A 200 12.38 -16.36 -6.98
C LYS A 200 11.81 -17.16 -8.15
N TRP A 201 10.92 -18.13 -7.89
CA TRP A 201 10.28 -18.95 -8.90
C TRP A 201 9.49 -18.11 -9.90
N PHE A 202 8.76 -17.12 -9.40
CA PHE A 202 7.96 -16.20 -10.20
C PHE A 202 8.74 -14.96 -10.68
N LEU A 203 10.08 -14.91 -10.58
CA LEU A 203 10.88 -13.95 -11.35
C LEU A 203 10.94 -14.32 -12.84
N ASP A 204 10.69 -15.57 -13.17
CA ASP A 204 10.52 -16.06 -14.53
C ASP A 204 9.15 -15.63 -15.09
N GLU A 205 9.17 -15.00 -16.26
CA GLU A 205 7.96 -14.47 -16.90
C GLU A 205 7.02 -15.57 -17.39
N GLY A 206 7.55 -16.70 -17.90
CA GLY A 206 6.73 -17.82 -18.36
C GLY A 206 5.94 -18.44 -17.23
N ARG A 207 6.57 -18.61 -16.06
CA ARG A 207 5.88 -19.09 -14.86
C ARG A 207 4.81 -18.12 -14.35
N ARG A 208 5.04 -16.81 -14.48
CA ARG A 208 4.01 -15.81 -14.16
C ARG A 208 2.85 -15.85 -15.15
N SER A 209 3.14 -16.00 -16.44
CA SER A 209 2.11 -16.06 -17.47
C SER A 209 1.23 -17.30 -17.37
N ASP A 210 1.80 -18.42 -16.91
CA ASP A 210 1.09 -19.68 -16.71
C ASP A 210 0.17 -19.66 -15.47
N PHE A 211 0.43 -18.75 -14.52
CA PHE A 211 -0.40 -18.56 -13.35
C PHE A 211 -1.57 -17.62 -13.64
N THR A 212 -2.76 -17.97 -13.17
CA THR A 212 -3.95 -17.10 -13.22
C THR A 212 -4.50 -16.88 -11.82
N PHE A 213 -4.67 -15.62 -11.45
CA PHE A 213 -5.54 -15.25 -10.33
C PHE A 213 -6.98 -15.43 -10.80
N GLU A 214 -7.61 -16.52 -10.37
CA GLU A 214 -8.92 -16.95 -10.87
C GLU A 214 -10.06 -16.11 -10.28
N ALA A 215 -11.04 -15.76 -11.12
CA ALA A 215 -12.28 -15.17 -10.64
C ALA A 215 -12.95 -16.07 -9.58
N GLY A 216 -13.43 -15.46 -8.50
CA GLY A 216 -14.11 -16.14 -7.40
C GLY A 216 -13.18 -16.95 -6.48
N ARG A 217 -11.86 -16.95 -6.67
CA ARG A 217 -10.91 -17.60 -5.74
C ARG A 217 -10.36 -16.60 -4.73
N GLU A 218 -10.33 -17.00 -3.46
CA GLU A 218 -9.70 -16.19 -2.43
C GLU A 218 -8.17 -16.37 -2.43
N TYR A 219 -7.45 -15.25 -2.34
CA TYR A 219 -6.01 -15.19 -2.17
C TYR A 219 -5.71 -14.35 -0.94
N ALA A 220 -4.91 -14.86 -0.02
CA ALA A 220 -4.43 -14.09 1.13
C ALA A 220 -2.96 -13.74 0.97
N CYS A 221 -2.61 -12.54 1.41
CA CYS A 221 -1.33 -11.90 1.16
C CYS A 221 -0.88 -11.13 2.40
N ASP A 222 0.43 -11.03 2.57
CA ASP A 222 1.01 -10.15 3.57
C ASP A 222 2.28 -9.50 3.01
N PHE A 223 2.36 -8.18 3.12
CA PHE A 223 3.51 -7.38 2.73
C PHE A 223 4.12 -6.72 3.97
N PHE A 224 5.35 -7.09 4.30
CA PHE A 224 6.05 -6.62 5.48
C PHE A 224 7.55 -6.56 5.23
N ASN A 225 8.22 -5.61 5.88
CA ASN A 225 9.67 -5.63 5.97
C ASN A 225 10.16 -4.89 7.22
N PRO A 226 11.42 -5.13 7.63
CA PRO A 226 12.03 -4.40 8.74
C PRO A 226 12.51 -2.99 8.35
N TYR A 227 12.48 -2.64 7.06
CA TYR A 227 13.21 -1.49 6.52
C TYR A 227 12.42 -0.19 6.59
N LEU A 228 11.14 -0.15 6.22
CA LEU A 228 10.37 1.11 6.20
C LEU A 228 9.79 1.47 7.59
N ASP A 229 10.02 2.71 8.03
CA ASP A 229 9.40 3.32 9.21
C ASP A 229 8.29 4.24 8.74
N PHE A 230 7.04 3.97 9.09
CA PHE A 230 5.94 4.90 8.77
C PHE A 230 5.81 6.05 9.78
N ASN A 231 6.33 5.91 11.00
CA ASN A 231 6.27 6.99 11.98
C ASN A 231 7.32 8.08 11.66
N GLU A 232 8.51 7.65 11.23
CA GLU A 232 9.58 8.57 10.81
C GLU A 232 9.58 8.86 9.30
N PHE A 233 8.78 8.11 8.51
CA PHE A 233 8.88 8.04 7.04
C PHE A 233 10.35 7.91 6.62
N ALA A 234 10.98 6.82 7.05
CA ALA A 234 12.42 6.62 6.88
C ALA A 234 12.75 5.17 6.52
N LEU A 235 13.74 4.99 5.65
CA LEU A 235 14.31 3.68 5.35
C LEU A 235 15.43 3.38 6.36
N LYS A 236 15.22 2.34 7.18
CA LYS A 236 16.18 1.77 8.13
C LYS A 236 16.83 0.54 7.49
N LEU A 237 17.91 0.75 6.76
CA LEU A 237 18.64 -0.31 6.02
C LEU A 237 19.41 -1.29 6.93
N GLY A 238 19.43 -1.06 8.25
CA GLY A 238 20.13 -1.91 9.23
C GLY A 238 21.65 -1.71 9.25
N TYR A 239 22.35 -2.59 9.98
CA TYR A 239 23.83 -2.70 10.01
C TYR A 239 24.60 -1.42 10.35
N GLY A 240 24.03 -0.52 11.15
CA GLY A 240 24.66 0.73 11.56
C GLY A 240 24.67 1.83 10.47
N LEU A 241 23.99 1.62 9.34
CA LEU A 241 23.75 2.68 8.36
C LEU A 241 22.75 3.70 8.92
N PRO A 242 22.94 5.00 8.67
CA PRO A 242 21.99 6.02 9.10
C PRO A 242 20.64 5.80 8.42
N ALA A 243 19.55 6.06 9.15
CA ALA A 243 18.22 6.05 8.57
C ALA A 243 18.12 7.12 7.47
N ILE A 244 17.59 6.74 6.31
CA ILE A 244 17.37 7.67 5.21
C ILE A 244 15.97 8.25 5.41
N SER A 245 15.88 9.49 5.88
CA SER A 245 14.60 10.18 6.01
C SER A 245 14.05 10.50 4.61
N ILE A 246 12.84 10.02 4.35
CA ILE A 246 12.05 10.37 3.18
C ILE A 246 11.43 11.77 3.40
N VAL A 247 11.19 12.15 4.66
CA VAL A 247 10.60 13.44 5.05
C VAL A 247 11.54 14.64 4.89
N SER A 248 12.84 14.49 5.18
CA SER A 248 13.78 15.63 5.08
C SER A 248 13.98 16.12 3.64
N HIS A 249 13.60 15.32 2.65
CA HIS A 249 13.59 15.70 1.24
C HIS A 249 12.23 16.30 0.81
N TRP A 250 11.22 16.30 1.70
CA TRP A 250 9.88 16.87 1.46
C TRP A 250 9.77 18.38 1.76
N ASP A 251 10.82 19.02 2.29
CA ASP A 251 10.80 20.41 2.73
C ASP A 251 10.19 21.39 1.71
N GLY A 252 9.04 21.96 2.08
CA GLY A 252 8.67 23.34 1.75
C GLY A 252 7.80 23.60 0.52
N GLN A 253 7.66 22.68 -0.45
CA GLN A 253 6.90 22.99 -1.67
C GLN A 253 5.37 22.89 -1.46
N PRO A 254 4.56 23.86 -1.93
CA PRO A 254 3.10 23.91 -1.75
C PRO A 254 2.25 22.83 -2.40
N LEU A 255 2.85 22.01 -3.25
CA LEU A 255 2.13 21.32 -4.31
C LEU A 255 2.03 19.80 -4.15
N ARG A 256 2.61 19.20 -3.11
CA ARG A 256 2.78 17.73 -3.09
C ARG A 256 2.54 17.15 -1.71
N THR A 257 1.63 16.18 -1.64
CA THR A 257 1.13 15.52 -0.44
C THR A 257 2.22 14.72 0.29
N HIS A 258 2.24 14.78 1.62
CA HIS A 258 3.06 13.87 2.46
C HIS A 258 2.41 12.49 2.51
N SER A 259 2.19 11.87 1.34
CA SER A 259 1.47 10.62 1.20
C SER A 259 2.30 9.56 0.50
N LEU A 260 2.29 8.34 1.03
CA LEU A 260 2.76 7.15 0.33
C LEU A 260 1.54 6.28 0.00
N ARG A 261 1.34 6.01 -1.29
CA ARG A 261 0.21 5.24 -1.80
C ARG A 261 0.67 3.83 -2.16
N TYR A 262 -0.05 2.83 -1.70
CA TYR A 262 0.07 1.43 -2.12
C TYR A 262 -1.14 1.05 -2.97
N VAL A 263 -0.91 0.36 -4.08
CA VAL A 263 -1.95 0.00 -5.04
C VAL A 263 -1.82 -1.46 -5.41
N LEU A 264 -2.94 -2.19 -5.31
CA LEU A 264 -3.12 -3.44 -6.04
C LEU A 264 -3.86 -3.12 -7.33
N LYS A 265 -3.28 -3.42 -8.49
CA LYS A 265 -3.89 -3.14 -9.80
C LYS A 265 -3.58 -4.21 -10.83
N ASN A 266 -4.43 -4.29 -11.83
CA ASN A 266 -4.12 -4.93 -13.09
C ASN A 266 -3.37 -3.93 -13.98
N LYS A 267 -2.07 -4.12 -14.19
CA LYS A 267 -1.25 -3.16 -14.97
C LYS A 267 -1.56 -3.15 -16.46
N ASP A 268 -2.13 -4.22 -17.01
CA ASP A 268 -2.45 -4.34 -18.44
C ASP A 268 -3.66 -3.48 -18.81
N THR A 269 -4.68 -3.47 -17.95
CA THR A 269 -5.90 -2.66 -18.14
C THR A 269 -5.83 -1.29 -17.48
N GLY A 270 -4.85 -1.09 -16.58
CA GLY A 270 -4.76 0.09 -15.72
C GLY A 270 -5.70 0.06 -14.51
N THR A 271 -6.58 -0.93 -14.41
CA THR A 271 -7.63 -1.03 -13.38
C THR A 271 -7.06 -1.23 -11.97
N GLU A 272 -7.29 -0.26 -11.10
CA GLU A 272 -7.20 -0.40 -9.64
C GLU A 272 -8.14 -1.48 -9.10
N LEU A 273 -7.65 -2.24 -8.13
CA LEU A 273 -8.46 -3.14 -7.33
C LEU A 273 -8.68 -2.57 -5.93
N PHE A 274 -7.61 -2.08 -5.32
CA PHE A 274 -7.68 -1.22 -4.13
C PHE A 274 -6.47 -0.32 -4.00
N VAL A 275 -6.63 0.73 -3.21
CA VAL A 275 -5.64 1.74 -2.91
C VAL A 275 -5.58 1.94 -1.40
N ILE A 276 -4.36 2.01 -0.85
CA ILE A 276 -4.09 2.34 0.56
C ILE A 276 -3.20 3.59 0.58
N VAL A 277 -3.55 4.59 1.37
CA VAL A 277 -2.81 5.85 1.46
C VAL A 277 -2.37 6.06 2.90
N PHE A 278 -1.05 6.17 3.08
CA PHE A 278 -0.40 6.55 4.32
C PHE A 278 -0.05 8.03 4.23
N GLN A 279 -0.64 8.87 5.08
CA GLN A 279 -0.51 10.32 5.01
C GLN A 279 0.01 10.89 6.33
N LEU A 280 0.96 11.83 6.26
CA LEU A 280 1.35 12.62 7.42
C LEU A 280 0.46 13.85 7.56
N ILE A 281 -0.26 13.90 8.68
CA ILE A 281 -1.13 15.01 9.06
C ILE A 281 -0.43 15.84 10.13
N PRO A 282 -0.23 17.16 9.96
CA PRO A 282 0.34 18.00 11.00
C PRO A 282 -0.46 17.94 12.29
N THR A 283 0.22 17.86 13.43
CA THR A 283 -0.41 17.96 14.76
C THR A 283 -1.00 19.35 14.97
N GLU A 284 -1.99 19.46 15.85
CA GLU A 284 -2.58 20.76 16.23
C GLU A 284 -1.55 21.71 16.86
N GLU A 285 -0.58 21.15 17.60
CA GLU A 285 0.54 21.89 18.17
C GLU A 285 1.46 22.43 17.06
N ALA A 286 1.84 21.60 16.09
CA ALA A 286 2.67 22.03 14.96
C ALA A 286 1.96 23.08 14.10
N LYS A 287 0.64 22.99 13.92
CA LYS A 287 -0.16 24.02 13.25
C LYS A 287 -0.13 25.34 14.01
N LYS A 288 -0.35 25.31 15.34
CA LYS A 288 -0.49 26.51 16.18
C LYS A 288 0.84 27.21 16.47
N GLU A 289 1.87 26.45 16.80
CA GLU A 289 3.15 26.98 17.29
C GLU A 289 4.14 27.23 16.17
N GLU A 290 4.11 26.41 15.12
CA GLU A 290 5.10 26.42 14.04
C GLU A 290 4.50 26.74 12.66
N GLY A 291 3.17 26.92 12.57
CA GLY A 291 2.49 27.27 11.31
C GLY A 291 2.55 26.17 10.25
N VAL A 292 2.75 24.90 10.66
CA VAL A 292 2.81 23.77 9.72
C VAL A 292 1.42 23.54 9.11
N GLN A 293 1.31 23.63 7.78
CA GLN A 293 0.05 23.45 7.06
C GLN A 293 -0.11 22.02 6.54
N ASN A 294 -1.34 21.53 6.43
CA ASN A 294 -1.60 20.26 5.74
C ASN A 294 -1.27 20.44 4.25
N ALA A 295 -0.70 19.42 3.63
CA ALA A 295 -0.38 19.43 2.20
C ALA A 295 -1.64 19.58 1.32
N GLU A 296 -2.79 19.04 1.73
CA GLU A 296 -4.06 19.23 1.02
C GLU A 296 -4.53 20.70 1.07
N GLU A 297 -4.55 21.30 2.26
CA GLU A 297 -4.88 22.73 2.44
C GLU A 297 -3.95 23.61 1.61
N LYS A 298 -2.65 23.27 1.60
CA LYS A 298 -1.62 23.99 0.84
C LYS A 298 -1.82 23.86 -0.66
N PHE A 299 -2.19 22.66 -1.14
CA PHE A 299 -2.54 22.42 -2.54
C PHE A 299 -3.78 23.24 -2.95
N GLU A 300 -4.85 23.22 -2.16
CA GLU A 300 -6.06 24.01 -2.40
C GLU A 300 -5.79 25.52 -2.38
N MET A 301 -4.97 26.01 -1.46
CA MET A 301 -4.62 27.44 -1.42
C MET A 301 -3.88 27.92 -2.67
N VAL A 302 -3.14 27.04 -3.34
CA VAL A 302 -2.34 27.35 -4.54
C VAL A 302 -3.15 27.16 -5.81
N HIS A 303 -3.97 26.11 -5.89
CA HIS A 303 -4.71 25.75 -7.10
C HIS A 303 -6.19 26.17 -7.10
N GLY A 304 -6.83 26.26 -5.93
CA GLY A 304 -8.23 26.67 -5.79
C GLY A 304 -8.49 28.15 -6.08
N ARG A 305 -7.44 29.00 -6.08
CA ARG A 305 -7.55 30.42 -6.44
C ARG A 305 -7.63 30.67 -7.96
N ASN A 306 -7.12 29.77 -8.80
CA ASN A 306 -7.11 29.97 -10.25
C ASN A 306 -8.42 29.56 -10.95
N ALA A 307 -9.39 28.95 -10.23
CA ALA A 307 -10.67 28.55 -10.83
C ALA A 307 -11.78 29.64 -10.72
N LYS A 308 -11.51 30.77 -10.04
CA LYS A 308 -12.51 31.85 -9.84
C LYS A 308 -12.22 33.14 -10.60
N GLU A 309 -11.11 33.24 -11.32
CA GLU A 309 -10.75 34.44 -12.11
C GLU A 309 -10.58 34.14 -13.60
N GLU A 310 -11.45 33.33 -14.21
CA GLU A 310 -11.72 33.45 -15.65
C GLU A 310 -13.22 33.29 -15.89
N SER A 311 -13.95 34.39 -15.68
CA SER A 311 -15.23 34.59 -16.35
C SER A 311 -14.96 35.53 -17.54
N PRO A 312 -15.22 35.11 -18.80
CA PRO A 312 -15.20 36.05 -19.90
C PRO A 312 -16.43 36.94 -19.74
N GLY A 313 -16.19 38.15 -19.22
CA GLY A 313 -17.18 39.22 -19.15
C GLY A 313 -17.77 39.45 -20.55
N ALA A 314 -19.08 39.25 -20.63
CA ALA A 314 -19.89 39.47 -21.80
C ALA A 314 -19.85 40.94 -22.24
N TYR A 315 -19.85 41.13 -23.57
CA TYR A 315 -20.44 42.21 -24.35
C TYR A 315 -20.81 43.50 -23.62
N ASP A 316 -20.15 44.59 -24.00
CA ASP A 316 -20.71 45.94 -23.92
C ASP A 316 -20.74 46.51 -25.35
N ASP A 317 -21.80 46.14 -26.06
CA ASP A 317 -22.31 46.85 -27.24
C ASP A 317 -23.54 47.61 -26.74
N GLU A 318 -23.45 48.94 -26.58
CA GLU A 318 -24.59 49.86 -26.78
C GLU A 318 -24.09 51.32 -26.91
N LEU A 319 -23.99 51.76 -28.16
CA LEU A 319 -24.48 53.03 -28.72
C LEU A 319 -24.37 54.32 -27.89
N ASP A 320 -23.41 55.17 -28.27
CA ASP A 320 -23.65 56.54 -28.79
C ASP A 320 -22.41 57.04 -29.57
#